data_AF-A0A667H5W0-F1
#
_entry.id   AF-A0A667H5W0-F1
#
_cell.length_a   1.000
_cell.length_b   1.000
_cell.length_c   1.000
_cell.angle_alpha   90.00
_cell.angle_beta   90.00
_cell.angle_gamma   90.00
#
_symmetry.space_group_name_H-M   'P 1'
#
loop_
_entity.id
_entity.type
_entity.pdbx_description
1 polymer ?
#
loop_
_entity_poly.entity_id
_entity_poly.type
_entity_poly.pdbx_seq_one_letter_code
_entity_poly.pdbx_strand_id
1 'polypeptide(L)'
;MTSPLCWGASTNVLHAQDQASTSSNVKSSPTRAKHRHPQGKGAAHAWPPLHSKAGPLHTGGGTSTVHAQVAELQKKIQVLEGDRKAFYESTQWTIKKNQKTINQLHEETRTLRLHLADLLQALEYLEHQLREKVKQLDALRHQVGLQRKLLDELWLQYSLRELERAEAQSGNTEVAKEESLHLENRLKFMEAEVVKTKRQLEELQVVDQEASKARDMAKNQLQGLEESVFRERKKRERHLSECKKRAEERKLQNQRLERKTQREHVLLQSEDLTQESLRAKEETLKRRWSMYQMEVLFGKVKEATGVADTHAVVRRFLAQGDTFTHLEALKSKNKQRLLTLKQEKQQLQREFEDLKYSGETRLVSEQKLQAELQERLEAEEQRRTEAQDELEHTIQSMQMTREGLEHLAGKMKHVAVDAGRFAGKVLDPKADDYLPALLGVVEEKLLKLQAQLESQDIAAMVHHLANREFYSILEGKLPRYNTRIALPLASHKDKFFDEEESEDEESNVATRAALKIRSQKLIESRRKKRSRSRKS
;
A
#
# COMPACT_ATOMS: atom_id res chain seq x y z
N MET A 1 18.13 30.27 -24.40
CA MET A 1 17.52 30.60 -25.69
C MET A 1 16.51 29.52 -26.05
N THR A 2 15.27 29.95 -26.24
CA THR A 2 14.20 29.38 -27.08
C THR A 2 13.80 27.89 -26.96
N SER A 3 12.69 27.66 -26.27
CA SER A 3 11.59 26.77 -26.74
C SER A 3 11.01 27.29 -28.09
N PRO A 4 10.19 26.51 -28.82
CA PRO A 4 8.73 26.41 -28.54
C PRO A 4 8.16 24.98 -28.76
N LEU A 5 7.18 24.44 -27.99
CA LEU A 5 5.74 24.72 -27.85
C LEU A 5 4.90 24.74 -29.15
N CYS A 6 3.91 23.83 -29.23
CA CYS A 6 2.50 23.98 -29.71
C CYS A 6 1.84 22.57 -29.74
N TRP A 7 0.90 22.21 -28.84
CA TRP A 7 -0.55 22.48 -28.81
C TRP A 7 -1.38 21.92 -29.98
N GLY A 8 -2.44 21.17 -29.64
CA GLY A 8 -3.49 20.70 -30.55
C GLY A 8 -4.52 19.81 -29.84
N ALA A 9 -5.55 20.43 -29.26
CA ALA A 9 -6.74 19.77 -28.72
C ALA A 9 -7.70 19.35 -29.84
N SER A 10 -8.49 18.29 -29.62
CA SER A 10 -9.80 18.17 -30.29
C SER A 10 -10.78 17.38 -29.42
N THR A 11 -11.69 18.12 -28.81
CA THR A 11 -12.99 17.67 -28.34
C THR A 11 -13.86 17.25 -29.53
N ASN A 12 -14.66 16.20 -29.38
CA ASN A 12 -15.93 16.08 -30.09
C ASN A 12 -16.91 15.25 -29.26
N VAL A 13 -17.82 15.96 -28.61
CA VAL A 13 -19.12 15.45 -28.16
C VAL A 13 -20.13 16.00 -29.16
N LEU A 14 -20.93 15.14 -29.78
CA LEU A 14 -22.23 15.52 -30.32
C LEU A 14 -23.28 14.50 -29.90
N HIS A 15 -24.24 15.04 -29.15
CA HIS A 15 -25.57 14.52 -28.89
C HIS A 15 -26.36 14.52 -30.21
N ALA A 16 -27.16 13.47 -30.43
CA ALA A 16 -28.36 13.57 -31.25
C ALA A 16 -29.47 12.74 -30.59
N GLN A 17 -30.52 13.45 -30.23
CA GLN A 17 -31.73 13.02 -29.54
C GLN A 17 -32.88 13.28 -30.52
N ASP A 18 -33.77 12.30 -30.70
CA ASP A 18 -35.21 12.48 -30.90
C ASP A 18 -35.88 11.09 -30.78
N GLN A 19 -36.65 10.84 -29.70
CA GLN A 19 -38.08 11.15 -29.49
C GLN A 19 -39.00 10.29 -30.39
N ALA A 20 -39.64 9.25 -29.82
CA ALA A 20 -41.02 9.21 -29.29
C ALA A 20 -42.02 8.75 -30.41
N SER A 21 -43.02 7.87 -30.28
CA SER A 21 -43.89 7.46 -29.18
C SER A 21 -44.77 6.24 -29.57
N THR A 22 -45.32 5.58 -28.53
CA THR A 22 -46.66 4.94 -28.38
C THR A 22 -47.02 3.53 -28.91
N SER A 23 -47.60 2.76 -27.96
CA SER A 23 -48.81 1.89 -28.06
C SER A 23 -48.67 0.54 -28.80
N SER A 24 -49.22 -0.61 -28.40
CA SER A 24 -50.00 -1.08 -27.24
C SER A 24 -50.01 -2.63 -27.24
N ASN A 25 -50.30 -3.23 -26.08
CA ASN A 25 -50.84 -4.57 -25.81
C ASN A 25 -50.53 -5.74 -26.76
N VAL A 26 -49.97 -6.84 -26.23
CA VAL A 26 -50.61 -8.18 -26.23
C VAL A 26 -49.91 -9.11 -25.20
N LYS A 27 -50.77 -9.78 -24.41
CA LYS A 27 -50.54 -10.90 -23.50
C LYS A 27 -49.85 -12.11 -24.16
N SER A 28 -48.91 -12.76 -23.49
CA SER A 28 -48.90 -14.23 -23.24
C SER A 28 -47.59 -14.73 -22.61
N SER A 29 -47.73 -15.85 -21.89
CA SER A 29 -46.85 -16.44 -20.89
C SER A 29 -45.80 -17.43 -21.49
N PRO A 30 -45.09 -18.28 -20.70
CA PRO A 30 -43.66 -18.54 -20.84
C PRO A 30 -43.30 -19.69 -21.81
N THR A 31 -42.13 -19.56 -22.48
CA THR A 31 -41.62 -20.57 -23.41
C THR A 31 -40.93 -21.74 -22.70
N ARG A 32 -41.59 -22.90 -22.83
CA ARG A 32 -41.15 -24.26 -22.54
C ARG A 32 -40.08 -24.72 -23.54
N ALA A 33 -39.03 -25.34 -23.02
CA ALA A 33 -38.00 -26.05 -23.80
C ALA A 33 -38.63 -27.19 -24.63
N LYS A 34 -38.27 -27.26 -25.92
CA LYS A 34 -38.54 -28.40 -26.81
C LYS A 34 -37.23 -29.05 -27.24
N HIS A 35 -37.18 -30.36 -27.07
CA HIS A 35 -36.19 -31.27 -27.62
C HIS A 35 -36.07 -31.13 -29.14
N ARG A 36 -34.83 -31.16 -29.65
CA ARG A 36 -34.51 -31.46 -31.05
C ARG A 36 -33.87 -32.84 -31.16
N HIS A 37 -34.38 -33.61 -32.12
CA HIS A 37 -33.84 -34.86 -32.66
C HIS A 37 -32.45 -34.69 -33.30
N PRO A 38 -31.80 -35.81 -33.63
CA PRO A 38 -31.19 -35.93 -34.95
C PRO A 38 -31.59 -37.22 -35.70
N GLN A 39 -32.08 -37.00 -36.93
CA GLN A 39 -32.05 -37.88 -38.10
C GLN A 39 -30.64 -37.77 -38.71
N GLY A 40 -29.95 -38.71 -39.34
CA GLY A 40 -30.18 -40.07 -39.83
C GLY A 40 -28.98 -40.45 -40.73
N LYS A 41 -29.04 -41.65 -41.37
CA LYS A 41 -28.10 -42.30 -42.31
C LYS A 41 -27.07 -43.20 -41.60
N GLY A 42 -27.04 -44.54 -41.73
CA GLY A 42 -27.62 -45.44 -42.72
C GLY A 42 -26.54 -45.96 -43.67
N ALA A 43 -26.01 -47.16 -43.40
CA ALA A 43 -25.38 -48.05 -44.40
C ALA A 43 -25.32 -49.48 -43.84
N ALA A 44 -25.83 -50.42 -44.62
CA ALA A 44 -26.05 -51.82 -44.33
C ALA A 44 -24.77 -52.67 -44.49
N HIS A 45 -24.71 -53.82 -43.81
CA HIS A 45 -24.18 -55.12 -44.30
C HIS A 45 -24.68 -56.20 -43.31
N ALA A 46 -25.73 -56.95 -43.65
CA ALA A 46 -25.70 -58.22 -44.40
C ALA A 46 -25.19 -59.41 -43.55
N TRP A 47 -26.13 -60.19 -42.99
CA TRP A 47 -25.87 -61.51 -42.43
C TRP A 47 -25.89 -62.53 -43.59
N PRO A 48 -24.97 -63.51 -43.66
CA PRO A 48 -24.94 -64.46 -44.76
C PRO A 48 -26.05 -65.53 -44.62
N PRO A 49 -26.55 -66.10 -45.74
CA PRO A 49 -27.57 -67.15 -45.73
C PRO A 49 -26.96 -68.51 -45.40
N LEU A 50 -27.58 -69.25 -44.48
CA LEU A 50 -27.27 -70.66 -44.24
C LEU A 50 -27.96 -71.51 -45.31
N HIS A 51 -27.16 -72.08 -46.22
CA HIS A 51 -27.60 -73.10 -47.16
C HIS A 51 -27.92 -74.41 -46.45
N SER A 52 -29.13 -74.93 -46.67
CA SER A 52 -29.52 -76.30 -46.36
C SER A 52 -28.79 -77.30 -47.25
N LYS A 53 -28.14 -78.29 -46.64
CA LYS A 53 -27.77 -79.55 -47.31
C LYS A 53 -28.13 -80.70 -46.36
N ALA A 54 -28.96 -81.61 -46.86
CA ALA A 54 -29.52 -82.72 -46.11
C ALA A 54 -28.67 -84.00 -46.22
N GLY A 55 -28.72 -84.80 -45.15
CA GLY A 55 -28.49 -86.26 -45.12
C GLY A 55 -27.25 -86.73 -44.33
N PRO A 56 -27.26 -87.94 -43.73
CA PRO A 56 -28.36 -88.68 -43.09
C PRO A 56 -28.02 -89.14 -41.65
N LEU A 57 -29.02 -89.71 -40.98
CA LEU A 57 -29.07 -90.16 -39.58
C LEU A 57 -27.86 -90.99 -39.10
N HIS A 58 -27.41 -90.70 -37.88
CA HIS A 58 -27.04 -91.73 -36.91
C HIS A 58 -27.75 -91.49 -35.57
N THR A 59 -28.47 -92.53 -35.14
CA THR A 59 -29.22 -92.67 -33.90
C THR A 59 -28.28 -92.99 -32.74
N GLY A 60 -28.38 -92.23 -31.64
CA GLY A 60 -27.87 -92.65 -30.32
C GLY A 60 -27.12 -91.57 -29.55
N GLY A 61 -27.75 -91.02 -28.50
CA GLY A 61 -27.05 -90.24 -27.46
C GLY A 61 -27.16 -88.70 -27.49
N GLY A 62 -28.26 -88.12 -27.98
CA GLY A 62 -28.35 -86.67 -28.24
C GLY A 62 -28.77 -85.75 -27.08
N THR A 63 -29.21 -86.26 -25.93
CA THR A 63 -29.74 -85.40 -24.85
C THR A 63 -28.62 -84.74 -24.04
N SER A 64 -27.55 -85.47 -23.73
CA SER A 64 -26.40 -84.99 -22.92
C SER A 64 -25.64 -83.82 -23.55
N THR A 65 -25.36 -83.88 -24.85
CA THR A 65 -24.56 -82.86 -25.57
C THR A 65 -25.32 -81.54 -25.75
N VAL A 66 -26.63 -81.62 -25.99
CA VAL A 66 -27.50 -80.43 -26.08
C VAL A 66 -27.66 -79.79 -24.70
N HIS A 67 -27.82 -80.58 -23.63
CA HIS A 67 -27.87 -80.05 -22.27
C HIS A 67 -26.57 -79.35 -21.86
N ALA A 68 -25.40 -79.85 -22.28
CA ALA A 68 -24.11 -79.20 -22.02
C ALA A 68 -24.00 -77.83 -22.72
N GLN A 69 -24.40 -77.73 -23.99
CA GLN A 69 -24.41 -76.47 -24.74
C GLN A 69 -25.41 -75.45 -24.16
N VAL A 70 -26.58 -75.91 -23.72
CA VAL A 70 -27.57 -75.05 -23.03
C VAL A 70 -27.00 -74.54 -21.70
N ALA A 71 -26.32 -75.39 -20.93
CA ALA A 71 -25.69 -74.98 -19.67
C ALA A 71 -24.54 -73.97 -19.90
N GLU A 72 -23.79 -74.11 -20.99
CA GLU A 72 -22.73 -73.16 -21.37
C GLU A 72 -23.31 -71.80 -21.80
N LEU A 73 -24.38 -71.79 -22.61
CA LEU A 73 -25.09 -70.56 -22.96
C LEU A 73 -25.71 -69.89 -21.73
N GLN A 74 -26.28 -70.65 -20.80
CA GLN A 74 -26.80 -70.12 -19.53
C GLN A 74 -25.70 -69.47 -18.69
N LYS A 75 -24.51 -70.09 -18.58
CA LYS A 75 -23.34 -69.48 -17.91
C LYS A 75 -22.91 -68.19 -18.61
N LYS A 76 -22.88 -68.17 -19.94
CA LYS A 76 -22.49 -66.98 -20.71
C LYS A 76 -23.49 -65.83 -20.55
N ILE A 77 -24.79 -66.13 -20.54
CA ILE A 77 -25.85 -65.17 -20.22
C ILE A 77 -25.66 -64.63 -18.80
N GLN A 78 -25.42 -65.51 -17.81
CA GLN A 78 -25.22 -65.09 -16.42
C GLN A 78 -24.00 -64.17 -16.24
N VAL A 79 -22.90 -64.45 -16.94
CA VAL A 79 -21.71 -63.57 -16.95
C VAL A 79 -22.03 -62.23 -17.60
N LEU A 80 -22.70 -62.22 -18.76
CA LEU A 80 -23.10 -60.98 -19.44
C LEU A 80 -24.08 -60.15 -18.60
N GLU A 81 -24.97 -60.79 -17.85
CA GLU A 81 -25.87 -60.13 -16.91
C GLU A 81 -25.11 -59.55 -15.70
N GLY A 82 -24.09 -60.26 -15.22
CA GLY A 82 -23.14 -59.79 -14.20
C GLY A 82 -22.36 -58.55 -14.66
N ASP A 83 -21.78 -58.61 -15.86
CA ASP A 83 -21.07 -57.49 -16.47
C ASP A 83 -22.00 -56.30 -16.67
N ARG A 84 -23.21 -56.52 -17.22
CA ARG A 84 -24.23 -55.46 -17.39
C ARG A 84 -24.56 -54.79 -16.06
N LYS A 85 -24.70 -55.56 -14.98
CA LYS A 85 -24.98 -55.06 -13.64
C LYS A 85 -23.80 -54.24 -13.09
N ALA A 86 -22.56 -54.74 -13.22
CA ALA A 86 -21.36 -54.02 -12.79
C ALA A 86 -21.15 -52.70 -13.56
N PHE A 87 -21.38 -52.71 -14.88
CA PHE A 87 -21.35 -51.48 -15.70
C PHE A 87 -22.41 -50.47 -15.25
N TYR A 88 -23.63 -50.92 -14.97
CA TYR A 88 -24.69 -50.07 -14.48
C TYR A 88 -24.35 -49.47 -13.12
N GLU A 89 -23.86 -50.27 -12.16
CA GLU A 89 -23.45 -49.80 -10.83
C GLU A 89 -22.29 -48.80 -10.90
N SER A 90 -21.27 -49.08 -11.74
CA SER A 90 -20.14 -48.17 -11.96
C SER A 90 -20.58 -46.83 -12.58
N THR A 91 -21.49 -46.88 -13.54
CA THR A 91 -22.06 -45.69 -14.17
C THR A 91 -22.88 -44.88 -13.17
N GLN A 92 -23.74 -45.53 -12.38
CA GLN A 92 -24.53 -44.89 -11.33
C GLN A 92 -23.66 -44.24 -10.25
N TRP A 93 -22.58 -44.90 -9.85
CA TRP A 93 -21.62 -44.33 -8.91
C TRP A 93 -20.93 -43.08 -9.49
N THR A 94 -20.52 -43.14 -10.75
CA THR A 94 -19.90 -42.01 -11.45
C THR A 94 -20.87 -40.83 -11.59
N ILE A 95 -22.14 -41.09 -11.92
CA ILE A 95 -23.19 -40.06 -11.97
C ILE A 95 -23.37 -39.43 -10.59
N LYS A 96 -23.47 -40.22 -9.52
CA LYS A 96 -23.58 -39.69 -8.14
C LYS A 96 -22.38 -38.83 -7.75
N LYS A 97 -21.16 -39.25 -8.12
CA LYS A 97 -19.93 -38.48 -7.85
C LYS A 97 -19.94 -37.16 -8.63
N ASN A 98 -20.28 -37.20 -9.92
CA ASN A 98 -20.38 -36.00 -10.74
C ASN A 98 -21.46 -35.05 -10.23
N GLN A 99 -22.59 -35.58 -9.76
CA GLN A 99 -23.66 -34.77 -9.17
C GLN A 99 -23.18 -34.04 -7.91
N LYS A 100 -22.42 -34.71 -7.04
CA LYS A 100 -21.82 -34.06 -5.86
C LYS A 100 -20.86 -32.95 -6.26
N THR A 101 -20.00 -33.19 -7.25
CA THR A 101 -19.06 -32.16 -7.73
C THR A 101 -19.78 -30.98 -8.37
N ILE A 102 -20.87 -31.21 -9.12
CA ILE A 102 -21.68 -30.13 -9.70
C ILE A 102 -22.33 -29.30 -8.59
N ASN A 103 -22.88 -29.94 -7.56
CA ASN A 103 -23.48 -29.24 -6.44
C ASN A 103 -22.45 -28.39 -5.68
N GLN A 104 -21.26 -28.92 -5.42
CA GLN A 104 -20.15 -28.18 -4.81
C GLN A 104 -19.76 -26.96 -5.66
N LEU A 105 -19.58 -27.13 -6.97
CA LEU A 105 -19.26 -26.02 -7.87
C LEU A 105 -20.38 -24.97 -7.91
N HIS A 106 -21.65 -25.37 -7.82
CA HIS A 106 -22.77 -24.44 -7.73
C HIS A 106 -22.76 -23.65 -6.42
N GLU A 107 -22.45 -24.29 -5.29
CA GLU A 107 -22.31 -23.63 -3.99
C GLU A 107 -21.14 -22.65 -3.99
N GLU A 108 -19.97 -23.04 -4.49
CA GLU A 108 -18.81 -22.16 -4.68
C GLU A 108 -19.13 -20.98 -5.61
N THR A 109 -19.84 -21.24 -6.72
CA THR A 109 -20.26 -20.16 -7.63
C THR A 109 -21.24 -19.20 -6.93
N ARG A 110 -22.10 -19.72 -6.04
CA ARG A 110 -23.04 -18.89 -5.26
C ARG A 110 -22.31 -18.04 -4.23
N THR A 111 -21.35 -18.58 -3.49
CA THR A 111 -20.57 -17.83 -2.50
C THR A 111 -19.71 -16.76 -3.16
N LEU A 112 -19.06 -17.07 -4.29
CA LEU A 112 -18.29 -16.10 -5.07
C LEU A 112 -19.16 -14.97 -5.62
N ARG A 113 -20.39 -15.27 -6.07
CA ARG A 113 -21.34 -14.24 -6.51
C ARG A 113 -21.75 -13.30 -5.38
N LEU A 114 -21.95 -13.82 -4.17
CA LEU A 114 -22.25 -13.00 -3.00
C LEU A 114 -21.06 -12.11 -2.62
N HIS A 115 -19.85 -12.66 -2.56
CA HIS A 115 -18.65 -11.87 -2.28
C HIS A 115 -18.43 -10.77 -3.33
N LEU A 116 -18.70 -11.06 -4.62
CA LEU A 116 -18.64 -10.05 -5.67
C LEU A 116 -19.65 -8.91 -5.42
N ALA A 117 -20.88 -9.24 -5.01
CA ALA A 117 -21.90 -8.25 -4.71
C ALA A 117 -21.49 -7.36 -3.50
N ASP A 118 -20.95 -7.96 -2.45
CA ASP A 118 -20.46 -7.22 -1.27
C ASP A 118 -19.31 -6.27 -1.65
N LEU A 119 -18.37 -6.73 -2.48
CA LEU A 119 -17.27 -5.89 -2.98
C LEU A 119 -17.77 -4.75 -3.86
N LEU A 120 -18.77 -4.99 -4.72
CA LEU A 120 -19.38 -3.94 -5.55
C LEU A 120 -20.06 -2.88 -4.67
N GLN A 121 -20.78 -3.28 -3.63
CA GLN A 121 -21.41 -2.36 -2.69
C GLN A 121 -20.38 -1.53 -1.90
N ALA A 122 -19.26 -2.15 -1.52
CA ALA A 122 -18.15 -1.43 -0.88
C ALA A 122 -17.51 -0.41 -1.83
N LEU A 123 -17.35 -0.75 -3.11
CA LEU A 123 -16.85 0.18 -4.12
C LEU A 123 -17.80 1.36 -4.32
N GLU A 124 -19.12 1.13 -4.44
CA GLU A 124 -20.11 2.21 -4.54
C GLU A 124 -20.07 3.15 -3.33
N TYR A 125 -19.90 2.61 -2.11
CA TYR A 125 -19.73 3.41 -0.91
C TYR A 125 -18.47 4.28 -0.96
N LEU A 126 -17.33 3.71 -1.37
CA LEU A 126 -16.07 4.45 -1.50
C LEU A 126 -16.15 5.52 -2.61
N GLU A 127 -16.80 5.23 -3.73
CA GLU A 127 -17.07 6.21 -4.78
C GLU A 127 -17.92 7.37 -4.26
N HIS A 128 -18.94 7.09 -3.45
CA HIS A 128 -19.75 8.13 -2.82
C HIS A 128 -18.91 9.00 -1.87
N GLN A 129 -18.09 8.39 -1.01
CA GLN A 129 -17.17 9.13 -0.13
C GLN A 129 -16.20 10.01 -0.93
N LEU A 130 -15.64 9.48 -2.02
CA LEU A 130 -14.75 10.23 -2.90
C LEU A 130 -15.48 11.43 -3.53
N ARG A 131 -16.71 11.25 -4.02
CA ARG A 131 -17.52 12.36 -4.58
C ARG A 131 -17.76 13.46 -3.56
N GLU A 132 -18.05 13.11 -2.31
CA GLU A 132 -18.21 14.11 -1.23
C GLU A 132 -16.90 14.84 -0.93
N LYS A 133 -15.76 14.13 -0.92
CA LYS A 133 -14.44 14.77 -0.74
C LYS A 133 -14.08 15.70 -1.89
N VAL A 134 -14.42 15.34 -3.14
CA VAL A 134 -14.23 16.22 -4.30
C VAL A 134 -15.06 17.49 -4.16
N LYS A 135 -16.34 17.39 -3.77
CA LYS A 135 -17.18 18.57 -3.52
C LYS A 135 -16.60 19.49 -2.44
N GLN A 136 -16.08 18.92 -1.34
CA GLN A 136 -15.43 19.69 -0.27
C GLN A 136 -14.18 20.41 -0.80
N LEU A 137 -13.38 19.73 -1.61
CA LEU A 137 -12.19 20.31 -2.22
C LEU A 137 -12.53 21.44 -3.19
N ASP A 138 -13.56 21.28 -4.03
CA ASP A 138 -14.01 22.32 -4.95
C ASP A 138 -14.56 23.55 -4.22
N ALA A 139 -15.30 23.35 -3.12
CA ALA A 139 -15.76 24.45 -2.26
C ALA A 139 -14.59 25.24 -1.66
N LEU A 140 -13.56 24.53 -1.15
CA LEU A 140 -12.35 25.16 -0.63
C LEU A 140 -11.56 25.88 -1.73
N ARG A 141 -11.42 25.29 -2.92
CA ARG A 141 -10.79 25.95 -4.08
C ARG A 141 -11.51 27.23 -4.45
N HIS A 142 -12.84 27.22 -4.45
CA HIS A 142 -13.63 28.42 -4.71
C HIS A 142 -13.38 29.49 -3.62
N GLN A 143 -13.35 29.10 -2.34
CA GLN A 143 -13.07 30.01 -1.24
C GLN A 143 -11.66 30.63 -1.32
N VAL A 144 -10.63 29.83 -1.62
CA VAL A 144 -9.28 30.32 -1.88
C VAL A 144 -9.24 31.26 -3.08
N GLY A 145 -10.00 30.95 -4.14
CA GLY A 145 -10.15 31.83 -5.31
C GLY A 145 -10.76 33.18 -4.96
N LEU A 146 -11.78 33.21 -4.09
CA LEU A 146 -12.37 34.45 -3.57
C LEU A 146 -11.37 35.24 -2.71
N GLN A 147 -10.68 34.56 -1.79
CA GLN A 147 -9.66 35.20 -0.96
C GLN A 147 -8.54 35.80 -1.80
N ARG A 148 -8.11 35.11 -2.86
CA ARG A 148 -7.09 35.61 -3.79
C ARG A 148 -7.55 36.87 -4.52
N LYS A 149 -8.79 36.90 -5.03
CA LYS A 149 -9.36 38.11 -5.66
C LYS A 149 -9.43 39.28 -4.69
N LEU A 150 -9.86 39.03 -3.45
CA LEU A 150 -9.89 40.05 -2.41
C LEU A 150 -8.49 40.57 -2.09
N LEU A 151 -7.50 39.68 -2.05
CA LEU A 151 -6.10 40.04 -1.84
C LEU A 151 -5.58 40.93 -2.96
N ASP A 152 -5.86 40.57 -4.22
CA ASP A 152 -5.47 41.34 -5.40
C ASP A 152 -6.12 42.74 -5.40
N GLU A 153 -7.39 42.84 -5.01
CA GLU A 153 -8.11 44.12 -4.86
C GLU A 153 -7.52 44.98 -3.73
N LEU A 154 -7.24 44.39 -2.57
CA LEU A 154 -6.58 45.08 -1.46
C LEU A 154 -5.15 45.52 -1.82
N TRP A 155 -4.45 44.73 -2.62
CA TRP A 155 -3.12 45.05 -3.13
C TRP A 155 -3.17 46.23 -4.09
N LEU A 156 -4.13 46.25 -5.02
CA LEU A 156 -4.39 47.39 -5.89
C LEU A 156 -4.72 48.65 -5.08
N GLN A 157 -5.62 48.57 -4.11
CA GLN A 157 -5.94 49.69 -3.22
C GLN A 157 -4.72 50.19 -2.44
N TYR A 158 -3.87 49.27 -1.97
CA TYR A 158 -2.64 49.61 -1.28
C TYR A 158 -1.67 50.36 -2.19
N SER A 159 -1.45 49.86 -3.41
CA SER A 159 -0.58 50.51 -4.39
C SER A 159 -1.10 51.90 -4.79
N LEU A 160 -2.42 52.07 -4.92
CA LEU A 160 -3.04 53.37 -5.17
C LEU A 160 -2.80 54.33 -4.00
N ARG A 161 -3.01 53.88 -2.77
CA ARG A 161 -2.74 54.67 -1.55
C ARG A 161 -1.28 54.99 -1.37
N GLU A 162 -0.36 54.13 -1.76
CA GLU A 162 1.09 54.45 -1.74
C GLU A 162 1.40 55.57 -2.72
N LEU A 163 0.79 55.58 -3.90
CA LEU A 163 0.93 56.68 -4.87
C LEU A 163 0.30 57.97 -4.34
N GLU A 164 -0.91 57.92 -3.76
CA GLU A 164 -1.56 59.06 -3.11
C GLU A 164 -0.75 59.59 -1.91
N ARG A 165 -0.15 58.70 -1.12
CA ARG A 165 0.74 59.08 -0.02
C ARG A 165 2.06 59.64 -0.52
N ALA A 166 2.62 59.14 -1.62
CA ALA A 166 3.81 59.75 -2.22
C ALA A 166 3.49 61.17 -2.75
N GLU A 167 2.29 61.39 -3.28
CA GLU A 167 1.76 62.72 -3.61
C GLU A 167 1.51 63.58 -2.34
N ALA A 168 0.94 63.01 -1.28
CA ALA A 168 0.64 63.70 -0.01
C ALA A 168 1.85 63.86 0.94
N GLN A 169 2.94 63.11 0.74
CA GLN A 169 4.24 63.29 1.40
C GLN A 169 5.06 64.42 0.78
N SER A 170 4.59 64.99 -0.34
CA SER A 170 4.89 66.39 -0.67
C SER A 170 4.17 67.38 0.28
N GLY A 171 3.26 66.89 1.14
CA GLY A 171 2.26 67.67 1.86
C GLY A 171 2.20 67.60 3.39
N ASN A 172 2.37 66.48 4.12
CA ASN A 172 2.29 66.49 5.61
C ASN A 172 2.73 65.21 6.36
N THR A 173 3.23 65.35 7.60
CA THR A 173 4.10 64.36 8.30
C THR A 173 3.55 63.62 9.53
N GLU A 174 2.34 63.90 10.04
CA GLU A 174 1.84 63.26 11.28
C GLU A 174 0.88 62.08 11.04
N VAL A 175 0.03 62.13 10.02
CA VAL A 175 -0.85 61.01 9.59
C VAL A 175 -0.03 59.78 9.16
N ALA A 176 1.19 59.99 8.66
CA ALA A 176 2.10 58.93 8.21
C ALA A 176 2.49 57.93 9.32
N LYS A 177 2.49 58.36 10.59
CA LYS A 177 2.92 57.49 11.71
C LYS A 177 1.82 56.52 12.15
N GLU A 178 0.58 56.98 12.21
CA GLU A 178 -0.57 56.10 12.52
C GLU A 178 -0.88 55.13 11.38
N GLU A 179 -0.75 55.59 10.13
CA GLU A 179 -0.88 54.73 8.96
C GLU A 179 0.25 53.69 8.90
N SER A 180 1.48 54.03 9.28
CA SER A 180 2.59 53.08 9.35
C SER A 180 2.32 51.92 10.30
N LEU A 181 1.76 52.21 11.50
CA LEU A 181 1.43 51.17 12.48
C LEU A 181 0.27 50.28 12.01
N HIS A 182 -0.73 50.83 11.33
CA HIS A 182 -1.80 50.04 10.75
C HIS A 182 -1.29 49.14 9.61
N LEU A 183 -0.42 49.65 8.75
CA LEU A 183 0.14 48.88 7.65
C LEU A 183 1.01 47.72 8.16
N GLU A 184 1.81 47.96 9.20
CA GLU A 184 2.63 46.92 9.82
C GLU A 184 1.78 45.79 10.43
N ASN A 185 0.68 46.13 11.11
CA ASN A 185 -0.26 45.13 11.63
C ASN A 185 -0.96 44.34 10.53
N ARG A 186 -1.30 45.00 9.40
CA ARG A 186 -1.88 44.33 8.23
C ARG A 186 -0.87 43.42 7.54
N LEU A 187 0.40 43.83 7.48
CA LEU A 187 1.50 43.03 6.95
C LEU A 187 1.72 41.77 7.79
N LYS A 188 1.80 41.91 9.13
CA LYS A 188 1.91 40.78 10.05
C LYS A 188 0.75 39.78 9.91
N PHE A 189 -0.47 40.27 9.71
CA PHE A 189 -1.63 39.41 9.47
C PHE A 189 -1.52 38.65 8.14
N MET A 190 -1.16 39.35 7.05
CA MET A 190 -0.96 38.73 5.74
C MET A 190 0.20 37.72 5.75
N GLU A 191 1.30 38.02 6.44
CA GLU A 191 2.42 37.10 6.63
C GLU A 191 1.98 35.84 7.40
N ALA A 192 1.17 35.99 8.45
CA ALA A 192 0.62 34.86 9.19
C ALA A 192 -0.32 34.00 8.32
N GLU A 193 -1.15 34.61 7.47
CA GLU A 193 -1.98 33.87 6.51
C GLU A 193 -1.14 33.16 5.44
N VAL A 194 -0.08 33.78 4.94
CA VAL A 194 0.86 33.14 3.99
C VAL A 194 1.55 31.94 4.65
N VAL A 195 2.00 32.06 5.89
CA VAL A 195 2.61 30.94 6.63
C VAL A 195 1.58 29.82 6.85
N LYS A 196 0.34 30.16 7.21
CA LYS A 196 -0.73 29.19 7.41
C LYS A 196 -1.07 28.42 6.13
N THR A 197 -1.20 29.11 5.01
CA THR A 197 -1.51 28.49 3.71
C THR A 197 -0.35 27.66 3.18
N LYS A 198 0.91 28.06 3.43
CA LYS A 198 2.09 27.22 3.14
C LYS A 198 2.06 25.91 3.92
N ARG A 199 1.78 25.95 5.23
CA ARG A 199 1.63 24.73 6.04
C ARG A 199 0.50 23.82 5.53
N GLN A 200 -0.66 24.40 5.19
CA GLN A 200 -1.76 23.63 4.60
C GLN A 200 -1.39 22.98 3.26
N LEU A 201 -0.58 23.67 2.45
CA LEU A 201 -0.08 23.10 1.20
C LEU A 201 0.90 21.95 1.45
N GLU A 202 1.80 22.09 2.41
CA GLU A 202 2.72 21.02 2.83
C GLU A 202 1.96 19.80 3.35
N GLU A 203 0.95 20.00 4.21
CA GLU A 203 0.07 18.92 4.69
C GLU A 203 -0.65 18.21 3.51
N LEU A 204 -1.19 18.97 2.56
CA LEU A 204 -1.84 18.41 1.37
C LEU A 204 -0.86 17.64 0.47
N GLN A 205 0.38 18.11 0.35
CA GLN A 205 1.42 17.40 -0.40
C GLN A 205 1.77 16.05 0.25
N VAL A 206 1.84 15.99 1.59
CA VAL A 206 2.05 14.72 2.30
C VAL A 206 0.90 13.75 2.02
N VAL A 207 -0.35 14.23 2.11
CA VAL A 207 -1.53 13.40 1.82
C VAL A 207 -1.54 12.92 0.35
N ASP A 208 -1.16 13.76 -0.61
CA ASP A 208 -1.07 13.37 -2.03
C ASP A 208 0.02 12.32 -2.28
N GLN A 209 1.17 12.45 -1.60
CA GLN A 209 2.24 11.44 -1.63
C GLN A 209 1.76 10.11 -1.04
N GLU A 210 1.04 10.12 0.08
CA GLU A 210 0.46 8.92 0.69
C GLU A 210 -0.59 8.27 -0.22
N ALA A 211 -1.48 9.07 -0.83
CA ALA A 211 -2.47 8.59 -1.78
C ALA A 211 -1.81 7.97 -3.02
N SER A 212 -0.73 8.56 -3.53
CA SER A 212 0.05 8.03 -4.63
C SER A 212 0.72 6.70 -4.26
N LYS A 213 1.35 6.60 -3.09
CA LYS A 213 1.93 5.36 -2.57
C LYS A 213 0.86 4.27 -2.42
N ALA A 214 -0.31 4.60 -1.88
CA ALA A 214 -1.42 3.67 -1.71
C ALA A 214 -1.94 3.15 -3.06
N ARG A 215 -2.08 4.03 -4.06
CA ARG A 215 -2.47 3.66 -5.42
C ARG A 215 -1.46 2.72 -6.06
N ASP A 216 -0.16 3.02 -5.92
CA ASP A 216 0.89 2.21 -6.53
C ASP A 216 0.98 0.82 -5.86
N MET A 217 0.80 0.73 -4.53
CA MET A 217 0.66 -0.54 -3.83
C MET A 217 -0.55 -1.35 -4.33
N ALA A 218 -1.72 -0.72 -4.46
CA ALA A 218 -2.92 -1.40 -4.96
C ALA A 218 -2.74 -1.90 -6.40
N LYS A 219 -2.07 -1.12 -7.26
CA LYS A 219 -1.74 -1.51 -8.62
C LYS A 219 -0.80 -2.73 -8.66
N ASN A 220 0.23 -2.74 -7.80
CA ASN A 220 1.15 -3.87 -7.69
C ASN A 220 0.45 -5.14 -7.18
N GLN A 221 -0.44 -5.00 -6.19
CA GLN A 221 -1.26 -6.12 -5.69
C GLN A 221 -2.17 -6.68 -6.78
N LEU A 222 -2.84 -5.81 -7.55
CA LEU A 222 -3.68 -6.22 -8.67
C LEU A 222 -2.87 -6.97 -9.72
N GLN A 223 -1.70 -6.46 -10.12
CA GLN A 223 -0.83 -7.13 -11.07
C GLN A 223 -0.40 -8.52 -10.58
N GLY A 224 -0.03 -8.66 -9.30
CA GLY A 224 0.32 -9.96 -8.72
C GLY A 224 -0.84 -10.97 -8.76
N LEU A 225 -2.06 -10.51 -8.50
CA LEU A 225 -3.26 -11.34 -8.60
C LEU A 225 -3.55 -11.72 -10.06
N GLU A 226 -3.49 -10.79 -11.00
CA GLU A 226 -3.67 -11.05 -12.44
C GLU A 226 -2.66 -12.09 -12.96
N GLU A 227 -1.39 -11.95 -12.59
CA GLU A 227 -0.35 -12.92 -12.94
C GLU A 227 -0.66 -14.31 -12.36
N SER A 228 -1.12 -14.38 -11.11
CA SER A 228 -1.49 -15.65 -10.48
C SER A 228 -2.66 -16.32 -11.21
N VAL A 229 -3.70 -15.56 -11.55
CA VAL A 229 -4.87 -16.04 -12.29
C VAL A 229 -4.47 -16.50 -13.69
N PHE A 230 -3.60 -15.75 -14.37
CA PHE A 230 -3.07 -16.12 -15.68
C PHE A 230 -2.26 -17.43 -15.61
N ARG A 231 -1.37 -17.56 -14.64
CA ARG A 231 -0.58 -18.79 -14.42
C ARG A 231 -1.48 -20.00 -14.16
N GLU A 232 -2.50 -19.85 -13.31
CA GLU A 232 -3.47 -20.92 -13.01
C GLU A 232 -4.32 -21.28 -14.24
N ARG A 233 -4.79 -20.29 -15.01
CA ARG A 233 -5.48 -20.52 -16.28
C ARG A 233 -4.61 -21.33 -17.25
N LYS A 234 -3.32 -20.97 -17.38
CA LYS A 234 -2.36 -21.68 -18.23
C LYS A 234 -2.05 -23.10 -17.74
N LYS A 235 -2.07 -23.36 -16.43
CA LYS A 235 -1.99 -24.72 -15.88
C LYS A 235 -3.23 -25.54 -16.23
N ARG A 236 -4.42 -24.99 -16.02
CA ARG A 236 -5.70 -25.64 -16.35
C ARG A 236 -5.81 -25.97 -17.84
N GLU A 237 -5.37 -25.06 -18.70
CA GLU A 237 -5.34 -25.27 -20.16
C GLU A 237 -4.40 -26.41 -20.54
N ARG A 238 -3.20 -26.48 -19.95
CA ARG A 238 -2.28 -27.61 -20.11
C ARG A 238 -2.92 -28.93 -19.70
N HIS A 239 -3.52 -28.99 -18.50
CA HIS A 239 -4.21 -30.20 -18.04
C HIS A 239 -5.37 -30.62 -18.96
N LEU A 240 -6.19 -29.67 -19.41
CA LEU A 240 -7.26 -29.95 -20.38
C LEU A 240 -6.69 -30.49 -21.70
N SER A 241 -5.60 -29.90 -22.20
CA SER A 241 -4.96 -30.37 -23.44
C SER A 241 -4.40 -31.79 -23.30
N GLU A 242 -3.81 -32.14 -22.15
CA GLU A 242 -3.34 -33.51 -21.87
C GLU A 242 -4.50 -34.50 -21.79
N CYS A 243 -5.59 -34.14 -21.12
CA CYS A 243 -6.77 -34.99 -21.03
C CYS A 243 -7.40 -35.25 -22.41
N LYS A 244 -7.46 -34.23 -23.28
CA LYS A 244 -7.91 -34.38 -24.68
C LYS A 244 -7.02 -35.35 -25.46
N LYS A 245 -5.69 -35.18 -25.39
CA LYS A 245 -4.72 -36.07 -26.05
C LYS A 245 -4.88 -37.54 -25.61
N ARG A 246 -4.96 -37.79 -24.30
CA ARG A 246 -5.16 -39.15 -23.76
C ARG A 246 -6.49 -39.77 -24.22
N ALA A 247 -7.54 -38.97 -24.37
CA ALA A 247 -8.82 -39.44 -24.88
C ALA A 247 -8.74 -39.80 -26.39
N GLU A 248 -8.06 -38.98 -27.19
CA GLU A 248 -7.81 -39.24 -28.62
C GLU A 248 -6.95 -40.50 -28.84
N GLU A 249 -5.89 -40.68 -28.04
CA GLU A 249 -5.02 -41.86 -28.07
C GLU A 249 -5.81 -43.15 -27.78
N ARG A 250 -6.66 -43.15 -26.74
CA ARG A 250 -7.54 -44.29 -26.42
C ARG A 250 -8.53 -44.60 -27.52
N LYS A 251 -9.09 -43.57 -28.18
CA LYS A 251 -9.98 -43.74 -29.33
C LYS A 251 -9.27 -44.43 -30.49
N LEU A 252 -8.03 -44.01 -30.80
CA LEU A 252 -7.23 -44.60 -31.86
C LEU A 252 -6.81 -46.05 -31.54
N GLN A 253 -6.51 -46.34 -30.27
CA GLN A 253 -6.18 -47.68 -29.81
C GLN A 253 -7.36 -48.65 -29.93
N ASN A 254 -8.57 -48.22 -29.56
CA ASN A 254 -9.80 -49.03 -29.73
C ASN A 254 -10.08 -49.32 -31.21
N GLN A 255 -9.94 -48.32 -32.09
CA GLN A 255 -10.09 -48.52 -33.54
C GLN A 255 -9.07 -49.51 -34.13
N ARG A 256 -7.85 -49.58 -33.55
CA ARG A 256 -6.82 -50.54 -33.97
C ARG A 256 -7.12 -51.96 -33.49
N LEU A 257 -7.73 -52.12 -32.32
CA LEU A 257 -8.14 -53.43 -31.79
C LEU A 257 -9.31 -54.00 -32.60
N GLU A 258 -10.32 -53.19 -32.95
CA GLU A 258 -11.44 -53.61 -33.81
C GLU A 258 -11.01 -54.14 -35.19
N ARG A 259 -9.91 -53.60 -35.75
CA ARG A 259 -9.34 -54.05 -37.04
C ARG A 259 -8.53 -55.35 -36.94
N LYS A 260 -8.12 -55.76 -35.73
CA LYS A 260 -7.35 -57.01 -35.51
C LYS A 260 -8.25 -58.21 -35.24
N THR A 261 -9.39 -58.02 -34.57
CA THR A 261 -10.38 -59.07 -34.28
C THR A 261 -11.13 -59.60 -35.50
N GLN A 262 -10.97 -58.98 -36.68
CA GLN A 262 -11.61 -59.40 -37.94
C GLN A 262 -10.74 -60.35 -38.79
N ARG A 263 -9.51 -60.70 -38.36
CA ARG A 263 -8.55 -61.48 -39.17
C ARG A 263 -8.18 -62.86 -38.62
N GLU A 264 -8.85 -63.33 -37.56
CA GLU A 264 -8.49 -64.58 -36.87
C GLU A 264 -9.40 -65.79 -37.17
N HIS A 265 -10.26 -65.72 -38.20
CA HIS A 265 -11.12 -66.86 -38.59
C HIS A 265 -10.95 -67.28 -40.05
N VAL A 266 -9.77 -67.77 -40.46
CA VAL A 266 -9.61 -68.61 -41.68
C VAL A 266 -8.34 -69.47 -41.56
N LEU A 267 -8.47 -70.77 -41.92
CA LEU A 267 -7.47 -71.81 -42.22
C LEU A 267 -7.01 -72.76 -41.09
N LEU A 268 -7.46 -74.03 -41.14
CA LEU A 268 -6.62 -75.23 -41.42
C LEU A 268 -7.39 -76.58 -41.25
N GLN A 269 -7.58 -77.30 -42.37
CA GLN A 269 -7.69 -78.76 -42.56
C GLN A 269 -6.51 -79.13 -43.50
N SER A 270 -5.90 -80.31 -43.61
CA SER A 270 -5.93 -81.64 -42.98
C SER A 270 -4.68 -82.40 -43.49
N GLU A 271 -4.19 -83.35 -42.69
CA GLU A 271 -3.58 -84.69 -42.96
C GLU A 271 -2.89 -85.03 -44.30
N ASP A 272 -1.72 -85.70 -44.27
CA ASP A 272 -1.63 -87.16 -44.54
C ASP A 272 -0.20 -87.78 -44.53
N LEU A 273 -0.21 -89.11 -44.37
CA LEU A 273 0.80 -90.12 -43.99
C LEU A 273 1.84 -90.51 -45.07
N THR A 274 3.00 -91.07 -44.64
CA THR A 274 3.45 -92.49 -44.88
C THR A 274 4.99 -92.73 -44.69
N GLN A 275 5.32 -93.68 -43.79
CA GLN A 275 6.20 -94.89 -43.88
C GLN A 275 7.43 -94.90 -44.85
N GLU A 276 8.63 -95.49 -44.63
CA GLU A 276 9.32 -96.37 -43.64
C GLU A 276 10.80 -96.54 -44.10
N SER A 277 11.75 -96.94 -43.23
CA SER A 277 12.74 -98.03 -43.48
C SER A 277 13.81 -98.10 -42.39
N LEU A 278 14.23 -99.32 -42.06
CA LEU A 278 14.71 -99.70 -40.74
C LEU A 278 16.06 -100.43 -40.79
N ARG A 279 17.18 -99.70 -40.68
CA ARG A 279 18.46 -100.16 -40.06
C ARG A 279 19.26 -99.04 -39.37
N ALA A 280 18.63 -97.88 -39.12
CA ALA A 280 19.09 -96.81 -38.25
C ALA A 280 18.56 -96.97 -36.79
N LYS A 281 17.99 -98.13 -36.45
CA LYS A 281 17.06 -98.29 -35.33
C LYS A 281 17.63 -97.92 -33.95
N GLU A 282 18.91 -98.13 -33.68
CA GLU A 282 19.44 -98.03 -32.31
C GLU A 282 19.87 -96.60 -31.94
N GLU A 283 20.58 -95.90 -32.81
CA GLU A 283 20.77 -94.45 -32.68
C GLU A 283 19.45 -93.71 -32.82
N THR A 284 18.54 -94.19 -33.68
CA THR A 284 17.20 -93.61 -33.75
C THR A 284 16.38 -93.88 -32.51
N LEU A 285 16.65 -94.93 -31.72
CA LEU A 285 15.96 -95.16 -30.45
C LEU A 285 16.44 -94.18 -29.38
N LYS A 286 17.74 -93.88 -29.30
CA LYS A 286 18.26 -92.81 -28.44
C LYS A 286 17.79 -91.43 -28.90
N ARG A 287 17.80 -91.16 -30.21
CA ARG A 287 17.22 -89.93 -30.79
C ARG A 287 15.71 -89.87 -30.58
N ARG A 288 14.97 -90.99 -30.64
CA ARG A 288 13.54 -91.08 -30.34
C ARG A 288 13.24 -90.89 -28.88
N TRP A 289 14.04 -91.44 -27.98
CA TRP A 289 13.88 -91.23 -26.55
C TRP A 289 14.16 -89.77 -26.18
N SER A 290 15.23 -89.19 -26.74
CA SER A 290 15.53 -87.77 -26.60
C SER A 290 14.44 -86.88 -27.21
N MET A 291 13.90 -87.25 -28.37
CA MET A 291 12.76 -86.57 -29.01
C MET A 291 11.48 -86.68 -28.19
N TYR A 292 11.16 -87.86 -27.64
CA TYR A 292 10.03 -88.06 -26.75
C TYR A 292 10.18 -87.24 -25.47
N GLN A 293 11.37 -87.23 -24.86
CA GLN A 293 11.66 -86.38 -23.70
C GLN A 293 11.49 -84.89 -24.05
N MET A 294 11.95 -84.47 -25.22
CA MET A 294 11.79 -83.10 -25.70
C MET A 294 10.31 -82.77 -25.96
N GLU A 295 9.54 -83.67 -26.57
CA GLU A 295 8.09 -83.53 -26.79
C GLU A 295 7.32 -83.44 -25.48
N VAL A 296 7.67 -84.23 -24.47
CA VAL A 296 7.05 -84.16 -23.14
C VAL A 296 7.36 -82.81 -22.48
N LEU A 297 8.60 -82.33 -22.57
CA LEU A 297 8.98 -81.02 -22.02
C LEU A 297 8.28 -79.88 -22.77
N PHE A 298 8.27 -79.90 -24.11
CA PHE A 298 7.56 -78.90 -24.92
C PHE A 298 6.04 -79.00 -24.76
N GLY A 299 5.49 -80.18 -24.50
CA GLY A 299 4.08 -80.40 -24.17
C GLY A 299 3.71 -79.69 -22.87
N LYS A 300 4.52 -79.83 -21.82
CA LYS A 300 4.33 -79.08 -20.56
C LYS A 300 4.42 -77.58 -20.77
N VAL A 301 5.38 -77.11 -21.57
CA VAL A 301 5.52 -75.68 -21.90
C VAL A 301 4.32 -75.21 -22.71
N LYS A 302 3.85 -75.99 -23.68
CA LYS A 302 2.68 -75.71 -24.52
C LYS A 302 1.40 -75.61 -23.69
N GLU A 303 1.19 -76.52 -22.75
CA GLU A 303 0.08 -76.49 -21.79
C GLU A 303 0.16 -75.26 -20.89
N ALA A 304 1.34 -74.97 -20.30
CA ALA A 304 1.53 -73.80 -19.45
C ALA A 304 1.39 -72.46 -20.18
N THR A 305 1.72 -72.42 -21.48
CA THR A 305 1.60 -71.22 -22.33
C THR A 305 0.26 -71.14 -23.07
N GLY A 306 -0.59 -72.17 -22.97
CA GLY A 306 -1.92 -72.24 -23.59
C GLY A 306 -1.90 -72.14 -25.11
N VAL A 307 -0.84 -72.62 -25.77
CA VAL A 307 -0.65 -72.49 -27.23
C VAL A 307 -1.01 -73.79 -27.95
N ALA A 308 -1.61 -73.69 -29.14
CA ALA A 308 -2.06 -74.85 -29.90
C ALA A 308 -0.92 -75.73 -30.48
N ASP A 309 0.28 -75.19 -30.66
CA ASP A 309 1.44 -75.90 -31.21
C ASP A 309 2.78 -75.41 -30.60
N THR A 310 3.74 -76.33 -30.51
CA THR A 310 5.12 -76.12 -30.07
C THR A 310 5.83 -75.00 -30.84
N HIS A 311 5.65 -74.90 -32.16
CA HIS A 311 6.27 -73.84 -32.96
C HIS A 311 5.66 -72.46 -32.68
N ALA A 312 4.38 -72.41 -32.29
CA ALA A 312 3.74 -71.16 -31.91
C ALA A 312 4.25 -70.61 -30.57
N VAL A 313 4.71 -71.48 -29.66
CA VAL A 313 5.45 -71.07 -28.46
C VAL A 313 6.75 -70.38 -28.86
N VAL A 314 7.57 -71.01 -29.69
CA VAL A 314 8.86 -70.46 -30.16
C VAL A 314 8.66 -69.11 -30.86
N ARG A 315 7.66 -68.99 -31.74
CA ARG A 315 7.34 -67.71 -32.43
C ARG A 315 6.95 -66.59 -31.46
N ARG A 316 6.18 -66.89 -30.40
CA ARG A 316 5.82 -65.90 -29.37
C ARG A 316 7.04 -65.45 -28.57
N PHE A 317 7.92 -66.37 -28.19
CA PHE A 317 9.18 -66.02 -27.50
C PHE A 317 10.10 -65.16 -28.36
N LEU A 318 10.27 -65.51 -29.64
CA LEU A 318 11.07 -64.70 -30.57
C LEU A 318 10.45 -63.32 -30.80
N ALA A 319 9.13 -63.23 -30.95
CA ALA A 319 8.43 -61.94 -31.09
C ALA A 319 8.46 -61.09 -29.80
N GLN A 320 8.60 -61.71 -28.62
CA GLN A 320 8.72 -61.03 -27.34
C GLN A 320 10.13 -60.52 -27.05
N GLY A 321 11.17 -61.03 -27.73
CA GLY A 321 12.56 -60.61 -27.53
C GLY A 321 12.76 -59.10 -27.69
N ASP A 322 12.17 -58.51 -28.74
CA ASP A 322 12.22 -57.06 -28.99
C ASP A 322 11.48 -56.27 -27.89
N THR A 323 10.37 -56.80 -27.39
CA THR A 323 9.62 -56.16 -26.30
C THR A 323 10.41 -56.21 -24.98
N PHE A 324 11.11 -57.31 -24.71
CA PHE A 324 11.95 -57.46 -23.53
C PHE A 324 13.16 -56.53 -23.57
N THR A 325 13.88 -56.47 -24.70
CA THR A 325 15.02 -55.57 -24.87
C THR A 325 14.59 -54.10 -24.77
N HIS A 326 13.44 -53.74 -25.33
CA HIS A 326 12.86 -52.41 -25.18
C HIS A 326 12.52 -52.07 -23.72
N LEU A 327 11.94 -53.00 -22.98
CA LEU A 327 11.61 -52.81 -21.56
C LEU A 327 12.86 -52.69 -20.68
N GLU A 328 13.90 -53.49 -20.92
CA GLU A 328 15.17 -53.35 -20.21
C GLU A 328 15.86 -52.02 -20.56
N ALA A 329 15.77 -51.54 -21.80
CA ALA A 329 16.24 -50.22 -22.19
C ALA A 329 15.45 -49.07 -21.52
N LEU A 330 14.12 -49.19 -21.40
CA LEU A 330 13.31 -48.22 -20.67
C LEU A 330 13.63 -48.22 -19.17
N LYS A 331 13.84 -49.40 -18.58
CA LYS A 331 14.23 -49.57 -17.18
C LYS A 331 15.61 -48.96 -16.91
N SER A 332 16.60 -49.16 -17.78
CA SER A 332 17.92 -48.55 -17.63
C SER A 332 17.87 -47.03 -17.78
N LYS A 333 17.14 -46.50 -18.77
CA LYS A 333 16.90 -45.05 -18.94
C LYS A 333 16.18 -44.43 -17.75
N ASN A 334 15.15 -45.09 -17.22
CA ASN A 334 14.44 -44.61 -16.03
C ASN A 334 15.34 -44.62 -14.78
N LYS A 335 16.18 -45.65 -14.61
CA LYS A 335 17.17 -45.70 -13.52
C LYS A 335 18.18 -44.55 -13.63
N GLN A 336 18.71 -44.29 -14.83
CA GLN A 336 19.62 -43.16 -15.06
C GLN A 336 18.93 -41.83 -14.75
N ARG A 337 17.73 -41.61 -15.27
CA ARG A 337 16.94 -40.39 -15.00
C ARG A 337 16.62 -40.21 -13.52
N LEU A 338 16.36 -41.30 -12.80
CA LEU A 338 16.12 -41.24 -11.37
C LEU A 338 17.38 -40.85 -10.60
N LEU A 339 18.57 -41.28 -11.04
CA LEU A 339 19.84 -40.87 -10.46
C LEU A 339 20.13 -39.39 -10.74
N THR A 340 19.94 -38.90 -11.97
CA THR A 340 20.14 -37.48 -12.30
C THR A 340 19.19 -36.60 -11.50
N LEU A 341 17.89 -36.95 -11.42
CA LEU A 341 16.91 -36.21 -10.63
C LEU A 341 17.25 -36.22 -9.12
N LYS A 342 17.84 -37.30 -8.59
CA LYS A 342 18.30 -37.33 -7.20
C LYS A 342 19.48 -36.39 -6.96
N GLN A 343 20.42 -36.34 -7.89
CA GLN A 343 21.57 -35.43 -7.83
C GLN A 343 21.12 -33.96 -7.94
N GLU A 344 20.27 -33.65 -8.92
CA GLU A 344 19.68 -32.32 -9.11
C GLU A 344 18.89 -31.88 -7.86
N LYS A 345 18.10 -32.79 -7.27
CA LYS A 345 17.41 -32.50 -6.01
C LYS A 345 18.39 -32.12 -4.90
N GLN A 346 19.47 -32.88 -4.73
CA GLN A 346 20.48 -32.59 -3.70
C GLN A 346 21.22 -31.27 -3.96
N GLN A 347 21.53 -30.97 -5.22
CA GLN A 347 22.13 -29.68 -5.61
C GLN A 347 21.20 -28.52 -5.29
N LEU A 348 19.94 -28.58 -5.74
CA LEU A 348 18.94 -27.56 -5.46
C LEU A 348 18.66 -27.39 -3.96
N GLN A 349 18.74 -28.47 -3.17
CA GLN A 349 18.61 -28.38 -1.71
C GLN A 349 19.76 -27.60 -1.08
N ARG A 350 21.00 -27.82 -1.52
CA ARG A 350 22.16 -27.05 -1.03
C ARG A 350 22.08 -25.60 -1.44
N GLU A 351 21.77 -25.32 -2.71
CA GLU A 351 21.58 -23.95 -3.18
C GLU A 351 20.48 -23.22 -2.41
N PHE A 352 19.39 -23.92 -2.09
CA PHE A 352 18.32 -23.36 -1.27
C PHE A 352 18.78 -23.06 0.16
N GLU A 353 19.51 -23.96 0.80
CA GLU A 353 20.08 -23.75 2.14
C GLU A 353 21.06 -22.56 2.12
N ASP A 354 21.98 -22.53 1.17
CA ASP A 354 22.92 -21.42 0.99
C ASP A 354 22.20 -20.09 0.78
N LEU A 355 21.17 -20.05 -0.08
CA LEU A 355 20.35 -18.85 -0.29
C LEU A 355 19.57 -18.45 0.96
N LYS A 356 19.03 -19.41 1.71
CA LYS A 356 18.28 -19.15 2.94
C LYS A 356 19.18 -18.49 3.99
N TYR A 357 20.33 -19.09 4.26
CA TYR A 357 21.23 -18.60 5.31
C TYR A 357 22.03 -17.37 4.87
N SER A 358 22.45 -17.27 3.60
CA SER A 358 23.12 -16.07 3.09
C SER A 358 22.16 -14.89 2.93
N GLY A 359 20.90 -15.14 2.57
CA GLY A 359 19.85 -14.13 2.51
C GLY A 359 19.54 -13.56 3.90
N GLU A 360 19.35 -14.41 4.90
CA GLU A 360 19.16 -13.98 6.31
C GLU A 360 20.37 -13.18 6.82
N THR A 361 21.60 -13.63 6.54
CA THR A 361 22.81 -12.92 6.96
C THR A 361 22.93 -11.55 6.30
N ARG A 362 22.61 -11.44 5.00
CA ARG A 362 22.60 -10.16 4.26
C ARG A 362 21.56 -9.21 4.82
N LEU A 363 20.31 -9.67 5.01
CA LEU A 363 19.24 -8.87 5.58
C LEU A 363 19.59 -8.35 6.97
N VAL A 364 20.17 -9.19 7.84
CA VAL A 364 20.61 -8.76 9.17
C VAL A 364 21.74 -7.73 9.09
N SER A 365 22.69 -7.89 8.16
CA SER A 365 23.76 -6.90 7.97
C SER A 365 23.26 -5.57 7.42
N GLU A 366 22.29 -5.61 6.50
CA GLU A 366 21.64 -4.42 5.94
C GLU A 366 20.81 -3.70 7.00
N GLN A 367 20.06 -4.43 7.83
CA GLN A 367 19.30 -3.86 8.95
C GLN A 367 20.21 -3.20 9.99
N LYS A 368 21.36 -3.81 10.31
CA LYS A 368 22.35 -3.20 11.21
C LYS A 368 22.93 -1.92 10.62
N LEU A 369 23.33 -1.94 9.35
CA LEU A 369 23.83 -0.75 8.67
C LEU A 369 22.77 0.36 8.62
N GLN A 370 21.51 0.01 8.38
CA GLN A 370 20.40 0.96 8.40
C GLN A 370 20.22 1.59 9.78
N ALA A 371 20.28 0.80 10.85
CA ALA A 371 20.21 1.30 12.22
C ALA A 371 21.39 2.22 12.56
N GLU A 372 22.62 1.86 12.17
CA GLU A 372 23.81 2.71 12.36
C GLU A 372 23.69 4.05 11.60
N LEU A 373 23.14 4.03 10.38
CA LEU A 373 22.90 5.25 9.61
C LEU A 373 21.80 6.12 10.22
N GLN A 374 20.75 5.51 10.77
CA GLN A 374 19.70 6.21 11.49
C GLN A 374 20.24 6.88 12.75
N GLU A 375 21.03 6.16 13.56
CA GLU A 375 21.65 6.72 14.76
C GLU A 375 22.59 7.89 14.42
N ARG A 376 23.37 7.79 13.34
CA ARG A 376 24.22 8.90 12.87
C ARG A 376 23.40 10.10 12.40
N LEU A 377 22.28 9.86 11.72
CA LEU A 377 21.38 10.92 11.29
C LEU A 377 20.80 11.65 12.51
N GLU A 378 20.28 10.90 13.48
CA GLU A 378 19.74 11.46 14.72
C GLU A 378 20.79 12.27 15.50
N ALA A 379 22.03 11.78 15.57
CA ALA A 379 23.13 12.50 16.20
C ALA A 379 23.49 13.80 15.47
N GLU A 380 23.52 13.81 14.13
CA GLU A 380 23.76 15.04 13.35
C GLU A 380 22.57 16.01 13.41
N GLU A 381 21.34 15.51 13.49
CA GLU A 381 20.15 16.35 13.71
C GLU A 381 20.22 17.04 15.09
N GLN A 382 20.60 16.31 16.13
CA GLN A 382 20.80 16.88 17.48
C GLN A 382 21.90 17.95 17.48
N ARG A 383 23.06 17.67 16.87
CA ARG A 383 24.13 18.67 16.73
C ARG A 383 23.68 19.92 15.98
N ARG A 384 22.86 19.75 14.94
CA ARG A 384 22.29 20.87 14.20
C ARG A 384 21.38 21.69 15.09
N THR A 385 20.51 21.06 15.88
CA THR A 385 19.62 21.81 16.80
C THR A 385 20.41 22.54 17.87
N GLU A 386 21.43 21.91 18.46
CA GLU A 386 22.30 22.57 19.45
C GLU A 386 23.02 23.78 18.83
N ALA A 387 23.59 23.64 17.63
CA ALA A 387 24.24 24.75 16.94
C ALA A 387 23.26 25.88 16.55
N GLN A 388 21.99 25.54 16.26
CA GLN A 388 20.94 26.54 16.01
C GLN A 388 20.58 27.29 17.29
N ASP A 389 20.42 26.59 18.42
CA ASP A 389 20.12 27.20 19.71
C ASP A 389 21.28 28.12 20.17
N GLU A 390 22.52 27.67 20.00
CA GLU A 390 23.71 28.49 20.25
C GLU A 390 23.73 29.75 19.37
N LEU A 391 23.44 29.60 18.07
CA LEU A 391 23.37 30.73 17.15
C LEU A 391 22.28 31.72 17.57
N GLU A 392 21.07 31.26 17.87
CA GLU A 392 19.97 32.11 18.31
C GLU A 392 20.32 32.86 19.61
N HIS A 393 20.94 32.17 20.58
CA HIS A 393 21.41 32.79 21.81
C HIS A 393 22.47 33.87 21.56
N THR A 394 23.43 33.63 20.65
CA THR A 394 24.43 34.64 20.29
C THR A 394 23.81 35.83 19.57
N ILE A 395 22.84 35.62 18.67
CA ILE A 395 22.11 36.70 17.98
C ILE A 395 21.37 37.58 18.98
N GLN A 396 20.63 36.97 19.91
CA GLN A 396 19.91 37.71 20.96
C GLN A 396 20.87 38.51 21.84
N SER A 397 21.98 37.91 22.27
CA SER A 397 23.01 38.59 23.07
C SER A 397 23.65 39.76 22.33
N MET A 398 23.92 39.60 21.04
CA MET A 398 24.46 40.65 20.17
C MET A 398 23.45 41.79 19.95
N GLN A 399 22.16 41.47 19.79
CA GLN A 399 21.09 42.47 19.68
C GLN A 399 20.96 43.28 20.98
N MET A 400 20.94 42.63 22.14
CA MET A 400 20.90 43.31 23.44
C MET A 400 22.12 44.23 23.64
N THR A 401 23.30 43.78 23.21
CA THR A 401 24.53 44.58 23.28
C THR A 401 24.45 45.79 22.34
N ARG A 402 23.95 45.59 21.12
CA ARG A 402 23.71 46.67 20.16
C ARG A 402 22.76 47.72 20.71
N GLU A 403 21.59 47.32 21.18
CA GLU A 403 20.59 48.23 21.75
C GLU A 403 21.14 48.98 22.97
N GLY A 404 21.86 48.27 23.85
CA GLY A 404 22.54 48.86 25.01
C GLY A 404 23.56 49.93 24.61
N LEU A 405 24.40 49.66 23.61
CA LEU A 405 25.39 50.58 23.10
C LEU A 405 24.75 51.78 22.37
N GLU A 406 23.72 51.56 21.57
CA GLU A 406 22.98 52.63 20.88
C GLU A 406 22.32 53.58 21.89
N HIS A 407 21.72 53.03 22.94
CA HIS A 407 21.13 53.81 24.02
C HIS A 407 22.19 54.60 24.80
N LEU A 408 23.34 54.00 25.12
CA LEU A 408 24.43 54.68 25.81
C LEU A 408 25.03 55.80 24.95
N ALA A 409 25.32 55.52 23.67
CA ALA A 409 25.75 56.53 22.70
C ALA A 409 24.74 57.67 22.58
N GLY A 410 23.44 57.36 22.66
CA GLY A 410 22.34 58.31 22.70
C GLY A 410 22.38 59.24 23.91
N LYS A 411 22.63 58.71 25.12
CA LYS A 411 22.78 59.50 26.34
C LYS A 411 24.00 60.42 26.28
N MET A 412 25.07 59.98 25.63
CA MET A 412 26.36 60.69 25.54
C MET A 412 26.49 61.59 24.30
N LYS A 413 25.38 61.96 23.65
CA LYS A 413 25.39 62.86 22.47
C LYS A 413 26.00 64.25 22.76
N HIS A 414 25.89 64.72 23.99
CA HIS A 414 26.39 66.03 24.41
C HIS A 414 27.91 66.06 24.69
N VAL A 415 28.55 64.90 24.75
CA VAL A 415 30.01 64.78 24.91
C VAL A 415 30.65 64.82 23.53
N ALA A 416 31.15 66.00 23.14
CA ALA A 416 31.93 66.17 21.92
C ALA A 416 33.32 65.57 22.13
N VAL A 417 33.80 64.73 21.22
CA VAL A 417 35.18 64.22 21.21
C VAL A 417 35.86 64.80 19.98
N ASP A 418 36.77 65.74 20.20
CA ASP A 418 37.39 66.55 19.14
C ASP A 418 38.68 65.93 18.58
N ALA A 419 39.27 64.97 19.31
CA ALA A 419 40.48 64.24 18.92
C ALA A 419 40.34 62.76 19.32
N GLY A 420 39.94 61.93 18.36
CA GLY A 420 39.73 60.48 18.54
C GLY A 420 39.60 59.78 17.19
N ARG A 421 39.82 58.47 17.15
CA ARG A 421 39.76 57.66 15.91
C ARG A 421 38.35 57.65 15.31
N PHE A 422 37.33 57.93 16.12
CA PHE A 422 35.93 57.98 15.72
C PHE A 422 35.29 59.37 15.79
N ALA A 423 36.08 60.42 16.00
CA ALA A 423 35.60 61.81 16.02
C ALA A 423 34.90 62.19 14.70
N GLY A 424 33.63 62.62 14.79
CA GLY A 424 32.84 63.09 13.63
C GLY A 424 32.39 62.02 12.62
N LYS A 425 32.65 60.73 12.86
CA LYS A 425 32.24 59.66 11.94
C LYS A 425 30.77 59.29 12.14
N VAL A 426 29.98 59.41 11.08
CA VAL A 426 28.63 58.81 11.01
C VAL A 426 28.81 57.33 10.73
N LEU A 427 28.47 56.49 11.70
CA LEU A 427 28.52 55.04 11.54
C LEU A 427 27.32 54.58 10.70
N ASP A 428 27.58 53.71 9.71
CA ASP A 428 26.53 53.07 8.94
C ASP A 428 25.94 51.90 9.75
N PRO A 429 24.63 51.92 10.10
CA PRO A 429 23.97 50.84 10.84
C PRO A 429 23.93 49.49 10.14
N LYS A 430 24.29 49.43 8.85
CA LYS A 430 24.31 48.21 8.02
C LYS A 430 25.72 47.66 7.78
N ALA A 431 26.77 48.35 8.23
CA ALA A 431 28.13 47.85 8.09
C ALA A 431 28.39 46.68 9.05
N ASP A 432 29.14 45.67 8.61
CA ASP A 432 29.52 44.52 9.44
C ASP A 432 30.34 44.95 10.67
N ASP A 433 31.12 46.02 10.54
CA ASP A 433 31.94 46.61 11.59
C ASP A 433 31.18 47.60 12.49
N TYR A 434 29.86 47.74 12.33
CA TYR A 434 29.06 48.74 13.05
C TYR A 434 29.15 48.58 14.56
N LEU A 435 28.99 47.37 15.09
CA LEU A 435 28.96 47.12 16.53
C LEU A 435 30.32 47.37 17.20
N PRO A 436 31.46 46.86 16.67
CA PRO A 436 32.79 47.22 17.16
C PRO A 436 33.09 48.72 17.05
N ALA A 437 32.68 49.37 15.97
CA ALA A 437 32.89 50.81 15.80
C ALA A 437 32.04 51.63 16.79
N LEU A 438 30.80 51.23 17.05
CA LEU A 438 29.92 51.86 18.04
C LEU A 438 30.47 51.70 19.46
N LEU A 439 30.99 50.52 19.80
CA LEU A 439 31.69 50.27 21.05
C LEU A 439 32.89 51.21 21.20
N GLY A 440 33.72 51.37 20.16
CA GLY A 440 34.86 52.29 20.17
C GLY A 440 34.46 53.77 20.35
N VAL A 441 33.35 54.20 19.74
CA VAL A 441 32.79 55.56 19.95
C VAL A 441 32.37 55.75 21.40
N VAL A 442 31.68 54.77 21.97
CA VAL A 442 31.23 54.78 23.36
C VAL A 442 32.43 54.84 24.31
N GLU A 443 33.45 54.03 24.07
CA GLU A 443 34.69 53.99 24.85
C GLU A 443 35.41 55.34 24.85
N GLU A 444 35.65 55.95 23.69
CA GLU A 444 36.31 57.27 23.58
C GLU A 444 35.54 58.35 24.36
N LYS A 445 34.22 58.33 24.28
CA LYS A 445 33.37 59.28 25.02
C LYS A 445 33.39 59.03 26.52
N LEU A 446 33.41 57.77 26.96
CA LEU A 446 33.44 57.41 28.38
C LEU A 446 34.78 57.80 29.00
N LEU A 447 35.89 57.56 28.29
CA LEU A 447 37.22 58.01 28.71
C LEU A 447 37.31 59.53 28.81
N LYS A 448 36.72 60.28 27.87
CA LYS A 448 36.66 61.74 27.95
C LYS A 448 35.85 62.23 29.17
N LEU A 449 34.71 61.61 29.45
CA LEU A 449 33.92 61.92 30.66
C LEU A 449 34.70 61.61 31.94
N GLN A 450 35.39 60.46 31.98
CA GLN A 450 36.20 60.08 33.12
C GLN A 450 37.32 61.10 33.38
N ALA A 451 38.05 61.53 32.35
CA ALA A 451 39.09 62.55 32.48
C ALA A 451 38.52 63.90 32.97
N GLN A 452 37.32 64.28 32.53
CA GLN A 452 36.63 65.48 33.03
C GLN A 452 36.25 65.34 34.50
N LEU A 453 35.78 64.17 34.92
CA LEU A 453 35.43 63.86 36.31
C LEU A 453 36.65 63.82 37.23
N GLU A 454 37.79 63.32 36.77
CA GLU A 454 39.05 63.29 37.54
C GLU A 454 39.55 64.71 37.91
N SER A 455 39.22 65.71 37.09
CA SER A 455 39.57 67.11 37.36
C SER A 455 38.64 67.83 38.34
N GLN A 456 37.53 67.18 38.76
CA GLN A 456 36.50 67.79 39.61
C GLN A 456 36.41 67.07 40.96
N ASP A 457 36.18 67.82 42.04
CA ASP A 457 35.94 67.23 43.37
C ASP A 457 34.52 66.66 43.44
N ILE A 458 34.42 65.35 43.22
CA ILE A 458 33.16 64.60 43.22
C ILE A 458 32.46 64.71 44.59
N ALA A 459 33.20 64.78 45.70
CA ALA A 459 32.61 64.89 47.03
C ALA A 459 31.92 66.24 47.23
N ALA A 460 32.55 67.33 46.79
CA ALA A 460 31.97 68.67 46.81
C ALA A 460 30.75 68.78 45.87
N MET A 461 30.81 68.20 44.66
CA MET A 461 29.66 68.18 43.74
C MET A 461 28.47 67.39 44.28
N VAL A 462 28.70 66.21 44.86
CA VAL A 462 27.64 65.41 45.48
C VAL A 462 27.01 66.16 46.65
N HIS A 463 27.80 66.89 47.44
CA HIS A 463 27.27 67.80 48.46
C HIS A 463 26.43 68.94 47.85
N HIS A 464 26.85 69.55 46.74
CA HIS A 464 26.06 70.56 46.03
C HIS A 464 24.78 69.99 45.40
N LEU A 465 24.81 68.74 44.91
CA LEU A 465 23.65 67.99 44.41
C LEU A 465 22.68 67.61 45.54
N ALA A 466 23.16 67.47 46.77
CA ALA A 466 22.33 67.26 47.96
C ALA A 466 21.75 68.57 48.53
N ASN A 467 22.25 69.73 48.10
CA ASN A 467 21.74 71.02 48.56
C ASN A 467 20.35 71.31 47.96
N ARG A 468 19.42 71.74 48.83
CA ARG A 468 18.02 71.99 48.51
C ARG A 468 17.82 73.04 47.41
N GLU A 469 18.72 74.02 47.34
CA GLU A 469 18.69 75.10 46.34
C GLU A 469 18.90 74.58 44.91
N PHE A 470 19.69 73.52 44.75
CA PHE A 470 19.94 72.90 43.45
C PHE A 470 18.68 72.21 42.90
N TYR A 471 17.91 71.53 43.76
CA TYR A 471 16.63 70.93 43.39
C TYR A 471 15.59 71.98 43.01
N SER A 472 15.52 73.12 43.71
CA SER A 472 14.62 74.23 43.36
C SER A 472 14.93 74.84 41.98
N ILE A 473 16.22 74.95 41.62
CA ILE A 473 16.65 75.43 40.30
C ILE A 473 16.33 74.41 39.21
N LEU A 474 16.47 73.12 39.50
CA LEU A 474 16.08 72.05 38.59
C LEU A 474 14.56 72.00 38.39
N GLU A 475 13.78 72.17 39.45
CA GLU A 475 12.31 72.21 39.38
C GLU A 475 11.80 73.34 38.47
N GLY A 476 12.44 74.51 38.52
CA GLY A 476 12.13 75.63 37.62
C GLY A 476 12.47 75.40 36.14
N LYS A 477 13.26 74.38 35.82
CA LYS A 477 13.70 74.05 34.43
C LYS A 477 13.07 72.76 33.89
N LEU A 478 12.06 72.20 34.54
CA LEU A 478 11.42 70.97 34.10
C LEU A 478 10.53 71.22 32.84
N PRO A 479 10.55 70.33 31.84
CA PRO A 479 9.67 70.43 30.68
C PRO A 479 8.18 70.43 31.06
N ARG A 480 7.35 71.13 30.28
CA ARG A 480 5.90 71.30 30.56
C ARG A 480 5.10 70.00 30.67
N TYR A 481 5.58 68.90 30.11
CA TYR A 481 4.96 67.57 30.14
C TYR A 481 5.54 66.66 31.25
N ASN A 482 6.24 67.22 32.23
CA ASN A 482 6.82 66.45 33.31
C ASN A 482 5.72 65.80 34.18
N THR A 483 5.75 64.47 34.26
CA THR A 483 4.77 63.64 35.00
C THR A 483 5.25 63.27 36.41
N ARG A 484 6.28 63.93 36.94
CA ARG A 484 6.76 63.69 38.31
C ARG A 484 5.66 64.03 39.31
N ILE A 485 5.36 63.07 40.18
CA ILE A 485 4.41 63.22 41.29
C ILE A 485 5.13 64.02 42.39
N ALA A 486 4.62 65.21 42.72
CA ALA A 486 5.11 65.97 43.86
C ALA A 486 4.76 65.21 45.15
N LEU A 487 5.77 64.65 45.80
CA LEU A 487 5.60 64.05 47.12
C LEU A 487 5.66 65.18 48.16
N PRO A 488 4.77 65.23 49.16
CA PRO A 488 4.86 66.20 50.23
C PRO A 488 6.22 66.07 50.93
N LEU A 489 7.05 67.11 50.84
CA LEU A 489 8.28 67.20 51.62
C LEU A 489 7.87 67.19 53.09
N ALA A 490 8.32 66.18 53.84
CA ALA A 490 8.13 66.13 55.28
C ALA A 490 8.76 67.41 55.87
N SER A 491 7.90 68.35 56.26
CA SER A 491 8.31 69.53 57.01
C SER A 491 9.00 69.02 58.28
N HIS A 492 10.27 69.39 58.45
CA HIS A 492 10.96 69.20 59.72
C HIS A 492 10.18 70.03 60.75
N LYS A 493 9.38 69.37 61.58
CA LYS A 493 8.67 70.01 62.68
C LYS A 493 9.71 70.64 63.61
N ASP A 494 9.78 71.96 63.56
CA ASP A 494 10.53 72.77 64.51
C ASP A 494 9.88 72.59 65.89
N LYS A 495 10.68 72.23 66.89
CA LYS A 495 10.22 71.71 68.19
C LYS A 495 9.82 72.80 69.20
N PHE A 496 9.47 73.97 68.73
CA PHE A 496 9.08 75.08 69.59
C PHE A 496 7.89 75.78 68.94
N PHE A 497 6.68 75.38 69.32
CA PHE A 497 5.53 76.24 69.63
C PHE A 497 4.29 75.34 69.73
N ASP A 498 3.66 75.40 70.90
CA ASP A 498 2.48 74.65 71.30
C ASP A 498 1.20 75.11 70.59
N GLU A 499 0.26 74.16 70.53
CA GLU A 499 -1.20 74.32 70.45
C GLU A 499 -1.77 75.34 69.45
N GLU A 500 -2.23 74.84 68.30
CA GLU A 500 -3.55 75.18 67.78
C GLU A 500 -4.03 74.10 66.79
N GLU A 501 -5.33 73.83 66.83
CA GLU A 501 -6.11 73.00 65.92
C GLU A 501 -5.55 72.99 64.48
N SER A 502 -4.94 71.87 64.07
CA SER A 502 -4.79 71.55 62.65
C SER A 502 -5.78 70.44 62.36
N GLU A 503 -6.92 70.85 61.82
CA GLU A 503 -7.93 70.01 61.20
C GLU A 503 -7.26 68.90 60.38
N ASP A 504 -7.79 67.69 60.54
CA ASP A 504 -7.53 66.55 59.68
C ASP A 504 -7.85 66.94 58.22
N GLU A 505 -6.87 67.50 57.50
CA GLU A 505 -6.87 67.43 56.05
C GLU A 505 -6.67 65.96 55.68
N GLU A 506 -7.81 65.30 55.57
CA GLU A 506 -8.05 63.97 55.08
C GLU A 506 -7.33 63.80 53.73
N SER A 507 -6.07 63.36 53.79
CA SER A 507 -5.34 62.83 52.65
C SER A 507 -6.23 61.77 52.01
N ASN A 508 -6.81 62.10 50.85
CA ASN A 508 -7.75 61.35 50.01
C ASN A 508 -7.20 60.01 49.46
N VAL A 509 -6.34 59.33 50.21
CA VAL A 509 -5.78 58.02 49.90
C VAL A 509 -6.24 57.05 50.97
N ALA A 510 -7.29 56.29 50.65
CA ALA A 510 -7.80 55.25 51.53
C ALA A 510 -6.69 54.24 51.85
N THR A 511 -6.16 54.31 53.07
CA THR A 511 -5.15 53.37 53.55
C THR A 511 -5.67 51.94 53.46
N ARG A 512 -4.79 50.98 53.18
CA ARG A 512 -5.12 49.54 53.09
C ARG A 512 -5.91 49.02 54.30
N ALA A 513 -5.64 49.58 55.48
CA ALA A 513 -6.39 49.29 56.70
C ALA A 513 -7.84 49.79 56.63
N ALA A 514 -8.07 51.03 56.18
CA ALA A 514 -9.41 51.59 55.99
C ALA A 514 -10.23 50.80 54.95
N LEU A 515 -9.61 50.40 53.84
CA LEU A 515 -10.24 49.53 52.84
C LEU A 515 -10.57 48.13 53.40
N LYS A 516 -9.68 47.54 54.20
CA LYS A 516 -9.94 46.28 54.90
C LYS A 516 -11.14 46.41 55.85
N ILE A 517 -11.16 47.44 56.68
CA ILE A 517 -12.25 47.71 57.64
C ILE A 517 -13.58 47.90 56.88
N ARG A 518 -13.58 48.67 55.79
CA ARG A 518 -14.78 48.86 54.96
C ARG A 518 -15.26 47.57 54.31
N SER A 519 -14.34 46.73 53.81
CA SER A 519 -14.66 45.42 53.22
C SER A 519 -15.24 44.45 54.25
N GLN A 520 -14.70 44.44 55.47
CA GLN A 520 -15.14 43.56 56.54
C GLN A 520 -16.53 43.95 57.06
N LYS A 521 -16.80 45.26 57.21
CA LYS A 521 -18.16 45.78 57.51
C LYS A 521 -19.19 45.39 56.44
N LEU A 522 -18.80 45.35 55.17
CA LEU A 522 -19.66 44.92 54.05
C LEU A 522 -19.98 43.41 54.10
N ILE A 523 -19.01 42.59 54.51
CA ILE A 523 -19.21 41.14 54.68
C ILE A 523 -20.10 40.85 55.90
N GLU A 524 -19.87 41.54 57.03
CA GLU A 524 -20.64 41.38 58.26
C GLU A 524 -22.09 41.82 58.11
N SER A 525 -22.35 42.92 57.40
CA SER A 525 -23.71 43.39 57.10
C SER A 525 -24.49 42.43 56.19
N ARG A 526 -23.82 41.74 55.25
CA ARG A 526 -24.44 40.68 54.43
C ARG A 526 -24.69 39.38 55.19
N ARG A 527 -23.85 39.04 56.18
CA ARG A 527 -24.04 37.82 56.99
C ARG A 527 -25.24 37.90 57.94
N LYS A 528 -25.59 39.09 58.47
CA LYS A 528 -26.77 39.27 59.34
C LYS A 528 -28.13 39.04 58.66
N LYS A 529 -28.23 39.10 57.32
CA LYS A 529 -29.50 38.88 56.59
C LYS A 529 -29.83 37.41 56.28
N ARG A 530 -28.94 36.45 56.58
CA ARG A 530 -29.09 35.05 56.14
C ARG A 530 -29.55 34.05 57.21
N SER A 531 -29.81 34.48 58.45
CA SER A 531 -30.29 33.60 59.53
C SER A 531 -31.66 34.05 60.07
N ARG A 532 -32.74 33.81 59.32
CA ARG A 532 -34.11 33.70 59.85
C ARG A 532 -35.08 33.22 58.77
N SER A 533 -35.26 31.90 58.65
CA SER A 533 -36.57 31.25 58.44
C SER A 533 -36.43 29.72 58.43
N ARG A 534 -36.75 29.08 59.56
CA ARG A 534 -37.31 27.72 59.59
C ARG A 534 -37.97 27.47 60.95
N LYS A 535 -39.30 27.48 60.96
CA LYS A 535 -40.23 26.62 61.75
C LYS A 535 -41.63 27.26 61.78
N SER A 536 -42.54 26.74 60.95
CA SER A 536 -43.69 25.94 61.38
C SER A 536 -44.16 25.10 60.21
#